data_AF-A0A7W1MZ03-F1
#
_entry.id   AF-A0A7W1MZ03-F1
#
_cell.length_a   1.000
_cell.length_b   1.000
_cell.length_c   1.000
_cell.angle_alpha   90.00
_cell.angle_beta   90.00
_cell.angle_gamma   90.00
#
_symmetry.space_group_name_H-M   'P 1'
#
loop_
_entity.id
_entity.type
_entity.pdbx_description
1 polymer ?
#
loop_
_entity_poly.entity_id
_entity_poly.type
_entity_poly.pdbx_seq_one_letter_code
_entity_poly.pdbx_strand_id
1 'polypeptide(L)'
;MAATAEPALPELAAVPWRKRASRDSLRAWGRLWTVWTTLSVLPFAAAAVGLFLLEPLSFPVGIACLAHAWIIPELYAFRGVGVVRPKGPRHARYEPVAQGLLGDLLGHESRELQRRTGLALERGRLGVWLVGEAGALLLPPGGRRVSCFCVGTRERELPPSDRIAHLVLALRTDEEGFATVANKAFSGAAWRVRRRLAPGQRPALAAGRVQARQQRTTARPYLRATPRRQ
;
A
#
# COMPACT_ATOMS: atom_id res chain seq x y z
N MET A 1 -29.11 -16.82 -21.75
CA MET A 1 -28.47 -16.60 -20.44
C MET A 1 -27.56 -15.39 -20.56
N ALA A 2 -27.99 -14.22 -20.09
CA ALA A 2 -27.15 -13.04 -20.07
C ALA A 2 -25.99 -13.30 -19.09
N ALA A 3 -24.75 -13.16 -19.57
CA ALA A 3 -23.59 -13.19 -18.70
C ALA A 3 -23.76 -12.07 -17.67
N THR A 4 -24.01 -12.42 -16.41
CA THR A 4 -23.95 -11.48 -15.30
C THR A 4 -22.55 -10.89 -15.29
N ALA A 5 -22.42 -9.66 -15.77
CA ALA A 5 -21.19 -8.90 -15.67
C ALA A 5 -20.77 -8.91 -14.20
N GLU A 6 -19.53 -9.28 -13.91
CA GLU A 6 -18.99 -9.14 -12.56
C GLU A 6 -19.21 -7.70 -12.08
N PRO A 7 -19.65 -7.50 -10.82
CA PRO A 7 -19.91 -6.18 -10.31
C PRO A 7 -18.63 -5.33 -10.42
N ALA A 8 -18.67 -4.29 -11.23
CA ALA A 8 -17.56 -3.36 -11.44
C ALA A 8 -17.81 -2.06 -10.69
N LEU A 9 -16.73 -1.44 -10.19
CA LEU A 9 -16.84 -0.15 -9.52
C LEU A 9 -17.31 0.94 -10.50
N PRO A 10 -18.37 1.72 -10.19
CA PRO A 10 -18.84 2.79 -11.06
C PRO A 10 -17.78 3.88 -11.28
N GLU A 11 -16.87 4.07 -10.32
CA GLU A 11 -15.77 5.03 -10.43
C GLU A 11 -14.77 4.71 -11.55
N LEU A 12 -14.77 3.48 -12.10
CA LEU A 12 -13.98 3.15 -13.28
C LEU A 12 -14.40 3.96 -14.51
N ALA A 13 -15.68 4.32 -14.62
CA ALA A 13 -16.19 5.16 -15.70
C ALA A 13 -15.57 6.57 -15.69
N ALA A 14 -15.04 7.01 -14.54
CA ALA A 14 -14.34 8.29 -14.42
C ALA A 14 -12.86 8.22 -14.85
N VAL A 15 -12.31 7.01 -15.06
CA VAL A 15 -10.91 6.80 -15.47
C VAL A 15 -10.77 5.82 -16.66
N PRO A 16 -11.52 6.01 -17.76
CA PRO A 16 -11.58 5.05 -18.87
C PRO A 16 -10.22 4.85 -19.57
N TRP A 17 -9.31 5.82 -19.46
CA TRP A 17 -7.96 5.74 -20.03
C TRP A 17 -7.00 4.85 -19.22
N ARG A 18 -7.35 4.45 -17.99
CA ARG A 18 -6.50 3.61 -17.17
C ARG A 18 -6.73 2.14 -17.49
N LYS A 19 -5.66 1.45 -17.88
CA LYS A 19 -5.67 -0.01 -17.97
C LYS A 19 -5.98 -0.61 -16.58
N ARG A 20 -6.88 -1.58 -16.54
CA ARG A 20 -7.27 -2.29 -15.31
C ARG A 20 -6.04 -2.85 -14.60
N ALA A 21 -5.98 -2.61 -13.29
CA ALA A 21 -4.91 -3.07 -12.44
C ALA A 21 -4.94 -4.59 -12.35
N SER A 22 -3.78 -5.20 -12.34
CA SER A 22 -3.60 -6.64 -12.25
C SER A 22 -2.33 -6.90 -11.46
N ARG A 23 -2.12 -8.14 -11.03
CA ARG A 23 -0.90 -8.52 -10.32
C ARG A 23 0.36 -8.17 -11.13
N ASP A 24 0.33 -8.36 -12.44
CA ASP A 24 1.49 -8.09 -13.29
C ASP A 24 1.70 -6.60 -13.55
N SER A 25 0.63 -5.81 -13.73
CA SER A 25 0.78 -4.36 -13.86
C SER A 25 1.29 -3.73 -12.56
N LEU A 26 0.89 -4.23 -11.39
CA LEU A 26 1.42 -3.80 -10.09
C LEU A 26 2.87 -4.21 -9.87
N ARG A 27 3.28 -5.40 -10.33
CA ARG A 27 4.69 -5.82 -10.33
C ARG A 27 5.54 -4.94 -11.23
N ALA A 28 5.08 -4.69 -12.46
CA ALA A 28 5.76 -3.82 -13.41
C ALA A 28 5.92 -2.40 -12.84
N TRP A 29 4.85 -1.85 -12.26
CA TRP A 29 4.90 -0.55 -11.60
C TRP A 29 5.86 -0.53 -10.39
N GLY A 30 5.89 -1.60 -9.59
CA GLY A 30 6.86 -1.74 -8.51
C GLY A 30 8.32 -1.80 -8.99
N ARG A 31 8.58 -2.43 -10.13
CA ARG A 31 9.91 -2.41 -10.78
C ARG A 31 10.26 -1.01 -11.27
N LEU A 32 9.32 -0.32 -11.92
CA LEU A 32 9.51 1.05 -12.37
C LEU A 32 9.90 1.98 -11.21
N TRP A 33 9.22 1.87 -10.06
CA TRP A 33 9.60 2.61 -8.85
C TRP A 33 10.99 2.29 -8.35
N THR A 34 11.40 1.02 -8.41
CA THR A 34 12.75 0.63 -8.03
C THR A 34 13.78 1.22 -8.99
N VAL A 35 13.56 1.13 -10.30
CA VAL A 35 14.43 1.74 -11.31
C VAL A 35 14.53 3.25 -11.08
N TRP A 36 13.40 3.93 -10.93
CA TRP A 36 13.35 5.38 -10.69
C TRP A 36 14.12 5.77 -9.43
N THR A 37 13.85 5.08 -8.32
CA THR A 37 14.54 5.36 -7.05
C THR A 37 16.04 5.09 -7.17
N THR A 38 16.45 4.01 -7.83
CA THR A 38 17.87 3.70 -8.07
C THR A 38 18.53 4.80 -8.91
N LEU A 39 17.89 5.25 -10.00
CA LEU A 39 18.40 6.34 -10.84
C LEU A 39 18.51 7.65 -10.07
N SER A 40 17.64 7.91 -9.08
CA SER A 40 17.75 9.10 -8.23
C SER A 40 18.87 9.00 -7.19
N VAL A 41 19.22 7.80 -6.73
CA VAL A 41 20.17 7.57 -5.63
C VAL A 41 21.60 7.36 -6.14
N LEU A 42 21.76 6.70 -7.28
CA LEU A 42 23.05 6.30 -7.83
C LEU A 42 23.98 7.48 -8.13
N PRO A 43 23.54 8.62 -8.69
CA PRO A 43 24.42 9.77 -8.93
C PRO A 43 25.06 10.31 -7.65
N PHE A 44 24.31 10.40 -6.56
CA PHE A 44 24.83 10.87 -5.28
C PHE A 44 25.81 9.89 -4.65
N ALA A 45 25.53 8.58 -4.74
CA ALA A 45 26.46 7.56 -4.27
C ALA A 45 27.76 7.55 -5.09
N ALA A 46 27.66 7.67 -6.42
CA ALA A 46 28.81 7.74 -7.32
C ALA A 46 29.65 9.00 -7.04
N ALA A 47 29.02 10.16 -6.84
CA ALA A 47 29.71 11.39 -6.47
C ALA A 47 30.47 11.24 -5.14
N ALA A 48 29.87 10.63 -4.12
CA ALA A 48 30.54 10.39 -2.84
C ALA A 48 31.79 9.49 -3.00
N VAL A 49 31.68 8.41 -3.77
CA VAL A 49 32.81 7.50 -4.04
C VAL A 49 33.91 8.24 -4.80
N GLY A 50 33.56 9.02 -5.83
CA GLY A 50 34.52 9.81 -6.59
C GLY A 50 35.26 10.82 -5.72
N LEU A 51 34.54 11.52 -4.82
CA LEU A 51 35.11 12.46 -3.86
C LEU A 51 36.13 11.78 -2.93
N PHE A 52 35.77 10.63 -2.35
CA PHE A 52 36.69 9.89 -1.46
C PHE A 52 37.94 9.36 -2.17
N LEU A 53 37.83 9.01 -3.46
CA LEU A 53 38.96 8.49 -4.24
C LEU A 53 39.90 9.59 -4.74
N LEU A 54 39.36 10.75 -5.11
CA LEU A 54 40.14 11.84 -5.70
C LEU A 54 40.78 12.74 -4.64
N GLU A 55 40.04 13.09 -3.59
CA GLU A 55 40.49 14.05 -2.59
C GLU A 55 39.91 13.70 -1.21
N PRO A 56 40.65 12.99 -0.34
CA PRO A 56 40.15 12.55 0.97
C PRO A 56 39.67 13.68 1.88
N LEU A 57 40.21 14.89 1.74
CA LEU A 57 39.74 16.06 2.51
C LEU A 57 38.30 16.48 2.14
N SER A 58 37.78 16.04 0.99
CA SER A 58 36.39 16.24 0.58
C SER A 58 35.39 15.35 1.31
N PHE A 59 35.85 14.58 2.32
CA PHE A 59 35.04 13.65 3.10
C PHE A 59 33.69 14.21 3.59
N PRO A 60 33.60 15.46 4.13
CA PRO A 60 32.32 16.02 4.57
C PRO A 60 31.29 16.15 3.43
N VAL A 61 31.76 16.51 2.22
CA VAL A 61 30.91 16.64 1.03
C VAL A 61 30.43 15.26 0.57
N GLY A 62 31.32 14.26 0.58
CA GLY A 62 30.93 12.88 0.26
C GLY A 62 29.88 12.32 1.24
N ILE A 63 30.00 12.61 2.55
CA ILE A 63 28.95 12.28 3.53
C ILE A 63 27.63 12.96 3.16
N ALA A 64 27.66 14.25 2.82
CA ALA A 64 26.45 14.98 2.43
C ALA A 64 25.78 14.34 1.21
N CYS A 65 26.56 13.90 0.20
CA CYS A 65 26.05 13.16 -0.94
C CYS A 65 25.37 11.83 -0.52
N LEU A 66 26.01 11.04 0.35
CA LEU A 66 25.40 9.80 0.88
C LEU A 66 24.13 10.08 1.68
N ALA A 67 24.08 11.18 2.43
CA ALA A 67 22.88 11.61 3.14
C ALA A 67 21.73 11.89 2.16
N HIS A 68 21.99 12.60 1.05
CA HIS A 68 20.98 12.82 0.00
C HIS A 68 20.50 11.51 -0.64
N ALA A 69 21.44 10.62 -0.96
CA ALA A 69 21.16 9.28 -1.47
C ALA A 69 20.23 8.48 -0.54
N TRP A 70 20.33 8.70 0.78
CA TRP A 70 19.46 8.09 1.77
C TRP A 70 18.12 8.81 1.97
N ILE A 71 18.11 10.15 1.99
CA ILE A 71 16.93 10.98 2.27
C ILE A 71 15.86 10.86 1.18
N ILE A 72 16.26 10.84 -0.09
CA ILE A 72 15.33 10.77 -1.24
C ILE A 72 14.34 9.60 -1.13
N PRO A 73 14.78 8.32 -1.01
CA PRO A 73 13.85 7.21 -0.88
C PRO A 73 13.03 7.25 0.42
N GLU A 74 13.54 7.88 1.47
CA GLU A 74 12.80 8.06 2.71
C GLU A 74 11.65 9.08 2.57
N LEU A 75 11.84 10.15 1.81
CA LEU A 75 10.78 11.13 1.52
C LEU A 75 9.66 10.50 0.68
N TYR A 76 10.00 9.69 -0.32
CA TYR A 76 8.99 8.94 -1.08
C TYR A 76 8.21 7.96 -0.18
N ALA A 77 8.89 7.24 0.70
CA ALA A 77 8.22 6.36 1.67
C ALA A 77 7.35 7.14 2.65
N PHE A 78 7.79 8.33 3.08
CA PHE A 78 7.03 9.24 3.94
C PHE A 78 5.73 9.73 3.25
N ARG A 79 5.82 10.12 1.97
CA ARG A 79 4.65 10.44 1.16
C ARG A 79 3.70 9.24 1.04
N GLY A 80 4.27 8.05 0.86
CA GLY A 80 3.52 6.79 0.78
C GLY A 80 2.77 6.42 2.06
N VAL A 81 3.35 6.60 3.24
CA VAL A 81 2.61 6.37 4.51
C VAL A 81 1.55 7.43 4.78
N GLY A 82 1.66 8.61 4.16
CA GLY A 82 0.68 9.69 4.26
C GLY A 82 -0.74 9.29 3.84
N VAL A 83 -0.88 8.21 3.05
CA VAL A 83 -2.18 7.69 2.59
C VAL A 83 -2.98 6.99 3.67
N VAL A 84 -2.32 6.54 4.74
CA VAL A 84 -2.97 5.86 5.88
C VAL A 84 -2.84 6.63 7.18
N ARG A 85 -2.34 7.87 7.14
CA ARG A 85 -2.27 8.70 8.35
C ARG A 85 -3.67 9.07 8.83
N PRO A 86 -3.92 9.02 10.15
CA PRO A 86 -5.10 9.65 10.73
C PRO A 86 -5.13 11.13 10.36
N LYS A 87 -6.30 11.64 10.02
CA LYS A 87 -6.54 12.98 9.50
C LYS A 87 -7.30 13.85 10.51
N GLY A 88 -7.24 13.49 11.79
CA GLY A 88 -7.81 14.23 12.92
C GLY A 88 -9.23 13.79 13.30
N PRO A 89 -9.75 14.26 14.44
CA PRO A 89 -11.09 13.93 14.92
C PRO A 89 -12.14 14.66 14.08
N ARG A 90 -12.69 14.00 13.06
CA ARG A 90 -13.87 14.49 12.32
C ARG A 90 -15.11 13.81 12.84
N HIS A 91 -16.18 14.58 13.03
CA HIS A 91 -17.51 14.04 13.36
C HIS A 91 -17.47 13.01 14.50
N ALA A 92 -16.66 13.27 15.53
CA ALA A 92 -16.40 12.34 16.63
C ALA A 92 -17.68 11.85 17.33
N ARG A 93 -18.76 12.66 17.29
CA ARG A 93 -20.09 12.29 17.79
C ARG A 93 -20.68 11.04 17.11
N TYR A 94 -20.39 10.83 15.82
CA TYR A 94 -20.93 9.72 15.02
C TYR A 94 -19.98 8.54 14.90
N GLU A 95 -18.72 8.70 15.33
CA GLU A 95 -17.71 7.64 15.27
C GLU A 95 -18.11 6.34 15.98
N PRO A 96 -18.80 6.34 17.14
CA PRO A 96 -19.24 5.09 17.77
C PRO A 96 -20.21 4.28 16.90
N VAL A 97 -21.11 4.94 16.17
CA VAL A 97 -22.08 4.30 15.26
C VAL A 97 -21.37 3.78 14.01
N ALA A 98 -20.52 4.60 13.40
CA ALA A 98 -19.69 4.23 12.25
C ALA A 98 -18.76 3.04 12.56
N GLN A 99 -18.24 2.98 13.80
CA GLN A 99 -17.47 1.85 14.31
C GLN A 99 -18.29 0.56 14.49
N GLY A 100 -19.60 0.68 14.68
CA GLY A 100 -20.52 -0.47 14.65
C GLY A 100 -20.55 -1.10 13.26
N LEU A 101 -20.89 -0.30 12.25
CA LEU A 101 -20.94 -0.75 10.84
C LEU A 101 -19.60 -1.34 10.36
N LEU A 102 -18.49 -0.63 10.60
CA LEU A 102 -17.16 -1.15 10.27
C LEU A 102 -16.86 -2.44 11.03
N GLY A 103 -17.27 -2.51 12.29
CA GLY A 103 -17.13 -3.70 13.12
C GLY A 103 -17.89 -4.91 12.59
N ASP A 104 -19.03 -4.71 11.93
CA ASP A 104 -19.84 -5.79 11.34
C ASP A 104 -19.26 -6.28 10.00
N LEU A 105 -18.61 -5.39 9.25
CA LEU A 105 -17.90 -5.75 8.02
C LEU A 105 -16.62 -6.54 8.29
N LEU A 106 -15.98 -6.28 9.44
CA LEU A 106 -14.72 -6.91 9.84
C LEU A 106 -14.96 -8.14 10.73
N GLY A 107 -14.17 -9.19 10.52
CA GLY A 107 -14.10 -10.28 11.51
C GLY A 107 -13.49 -9.80 12.84
N HIS A 108 -13.71 -10.57 13.91
CA HIS A 108 -13.30 -10.22 15.28
C HIS A 108 -11.83 -9.76 15.39
N GLU A 109 -10.88 -10.52 14.83
CA GLU A 109 -9.45 -10.17 14.87
C GLU A 109 -9.14 -8.90 14.08
N SER A 110 -9.71 -8.75 12.88
CA SER A 110 -9.50 -7.55 12.04
C SER A 110 -10.10 -6.31 12.69
N ARG A 111 -11.24 -6.45 13.37
CA ARG A 111 -11.89 -5.38 14.13
C ARG A 111 -11.01 -4.92 15.30
N GLU A 112 -10.48 -5.84 16.09
CA GLU A 112 -9.61 -5.49 17.22
C GLU A 112 -8.31 -4.83 16.73
N LEU A 113 -7.73 -5.36 15.64
CA LEU A 113 -6.58 -4.72 15.00
C LEU A 113 -6.91 -3.31 14.50
N GLN A 114 -8.08 -3.12 13.88
CA GLN A 114 -8.53 -1.82 13.39
C GLN A 114 -8.71 -0.82 14.53
N ARG A 115 -9.34 -1.22 15.65
CA ARG A 115 -9.55 -0.33 16.81
C ARG A 115 -8.22 0.14 17.41
N ARG A 116 -7.26 -0.77 17.51
CA ARG A 116 -5.93 -0.46 18.07
C ARG A 116 -5.04 0.36 17.17
N THR A 117 -5.16 0.19 15.86
CA THR A 117 -4.17 0.72 14.89
C THR A 117 -4.75 1.76 13.94
N GLY A 118 -6.07 1.88 13.87
CA GLY A 118 -6.79 2.69 12.87
C GLY A 118 -6.76 2.10 11.46
N LEU A 119 -6.31 0.86 11.27
CA LEU A 119 -6.18 0.23 9.95
C LEU A 119 -6.96 -1.08 9.88
N ALA A 120 -7.92 -1.16 8.96
CA ALA A 120 -8.64 -2.38 8.65
C ALA A 120 -7.78 -3.31 7.80
N LEU A 121 -7.70 -4.58 8.18
CA LEU A 121 -6.96 -5.58 7.43
C LEU A 121 -7.92 -6.41 6.58
N GLU A 122 -7.70 -6.42 5.27
CA GLU A 122 -8.50 -7.17 4.30
C GLU A 122 -7.62 -8.08 3.44
N ARG A 123 -8.13 -9.28 3.13
CA ARG A 123 -7.46 -10.22 2.22
C ARG A 123 -8.09 -10.12 0.84
N GLY A 124 -7.28 -9.97 -0.18
CA GLY A 124 -7.70 -9.98 -1.57
C GLY A 124 -6.86 -10.91 -2.45
N ARG A 125 -7.20 -10.96 -3.74
CA ARG A 125 -6.49 -11.73 -4.77
C ARG A 125 -5.14 -11.10 -5.12
N LEU A 126 -5.02 -9.78 -5.04
CA LEU A 126 -3.78 -9.06 -5.32
C LEU A 126 -2.81 -9.11 -4.12
N GLY A 127 -3.31 -9.33 -2.90
CA GLY A 127 -2.50 -9.51 -1.70
C GLY A 127 -3.28 -9.22 -0.42
N VAL A 128 -2.59 -8.66 0.58
CA VAL A 128 -3.20 -8.21 1.84
C VAL A 128 -3.27 -6.69 1.86
N TRP A 129 -4.43 -6.14 2.17
CA TRP A 129 -4.70 -4.72 2.24
C TRP A 129 -4.75 -4.24 3.69
N LEU A 130 -4.17 -3.07 3.94
CA LEU A 130 -4.36 -2.29 5.15
C LEU A 130 -5.04 -0.99 4.76
N VAL A 131 -6.30 -0.84 5.11
CA VAL A 131 -7.17 0.27 4.69
C VAL A 131 -7.28 1.27 5.85
N GLY A 132 -6.94 2.53 5.58
CA GLY A 132 -7.19 3.66 6.46
C GLY A 132 -8.14 4.65 5.81
N GLU A 133 -8.48 5.73 6.49
CA GLU A 133 -9.53 6.66 6.01
C GLU A 133 -9.23 7.37 4.68
N ALA A 134 -7.93 7.52 4.33
CA ALA A 134 -7.47 8.30 3.19
C ALA A 134 -6.88 7.43 2.05
N GLY A 135 -6.90 6.11 2.21
CA GLY A 135 -6.24 5.22 1.27
C GLY A 135 -5.90 3.88 1.86
N ALA A 136 -5.06 3.12 1.14
CA ALA A 136 -4.71 1.77 1.51
C ALA A 136 -3.26 1.42 1.19
N LEU A 137 -2.73 0.45 1.93
CA LEU A 137 -1.47 -0.22 1.66
C LEU A 137 -1.76 -1.63 1.16
N LEU A 138 -1.25 -1.98 -0.02
CA LEU A 138 -1.24 -3.35 -0.51
C LEU A 138 0.11 -4.01 -0.20
N LEU A 139 0.08 -5.16 0.45
CA LEU A 139 1.19 -6.08 0.62
C LEU A 139 1.01 -7.25 -0.36
N PRO A 140 1.76 -7.28 -1.47
CA PRO A 140 1.73 -8.42 -2.38
C PRO A 140 2.19 -9.71 -1.68
N PRO A 141 1.87 -10.89 -2.24
CA PRO A 141 2.32 -12.18 -1.71
C PRO A 141 3.83 -12.19 -1.39
N GLY A 142 4.17 -12.56 -0.16
CA GLY A 142 5.52 -12.54 0.41
C GLY A 142 5.81 -11.34 1.32
N GLY A 143 5.02 -10.26 1.27
CA GLY A 143 5.04 -9.17 2.26
C GLY A 143 6.35 -8.39 2.36
N ARG A 144 7.22 -8.43 1.33
CA ARG A 144 8.52 -7.71 1.32
C ARG A 144 8.38 -6.27 0.79
N ARG A 145 7.37 -6.03 -0.04
CA ARG A 145 7.08 -4.75 -0.70
C ARG A 145 5.69 -4.26 -0.28
N VAL A 146 5.50 -2.96 -0.35
CA VAL A 146 4.20 -2.29 -0.14
C VAL A 146 3.93 -1.36 -1.32
N SER A 147 2.69 -1.36 -1.78
CA SER A 147 2.15 -0.35 -2.70
C SER A 147 1.16 0.53 -1.96
N CYS A 148 1.35 1.84 -2.00
CA CYS A 148 0.52 2.83 -1.33
C CYS A 148 -0.46 3.44 -2.32
N PHE A 149 -1.74 3.46 -1.95
CA PHE A 149 -2.83 3.98 -2.76
C PHE A 149 -3.53 5.11 -2.00
N CYS A 150 -3.58 6.31 -2.60
CA CYS A 150 -4.46 7.38 -2.12
C CYS A 150 -5.85 7.19 -2.73
N VAL A 151 -6.88 7.32 -1.92
CA VAL A 151 -8.26 7.41 -2.41
C VAL A 151 -8.82 8.77 -2.01
N GLY A 152 -9.26 9.52 -3.01
CA GLY A 152 -9.97 10.78 -2.76
C GLY A 152 -11.44 10.47 -2.43
N THR A 153 -11.88 10.77 -1.22
CA THR A 153 -13.31 10.80 -0.91
C THR A 153 -13.81 12.22 -1.15
N ARG A 154 -14.91 12.36 -1.91
CA ARG A 154 -15.54 13.68 -2.14
C ARG A 154 -16.23 14.18 -0.87
N GLU A 155 -16.80 13.26 -0.10
CA GLU A 155 -17.42 13.53 1.20
C GLU A 155 -16.36 13.61 2.28
N ARG A 156 -16.12 14.83 2.76
CA ARG A 156 -15.15 15.13 3.82
C ARG A 156 -15.75 15.00 5.22
N GLU A 157 -17.08 14.94 5.31
CA GLU A 157 -17.87 14.95 6.54
C GLU A 157 -18.15 13.54 7.09
N LEU A 158 -17.82 12.49 6.35
CA LEU A 158 -17.98 11.13 6.86
C LEU A 158 -17.05 10.88 8.06
N PRO A 159 -17.56 10.22 9.13
CA PRO A 159 -16.73 9.69 10.19
C PRO A 159 -15.60 8.81 9.64
N PRO A 160 -14.41 8.81 10.25
CA PRO A 160 -13.29 7.99 9.82
C PRO A 160 -13.64 6.51 9.58
N SER A 161 -14.46 5.91 10.45
CA SER A 161 -14.82 4.50 10.31
C SER A 161 -15.75 4.21 9.13
N ASP A 162 -16.68 5.11 8.82
CA ASP A 162 -17.53 4.97 7.63
C ASP A 162 -16.69 5.04 6.36
N ARG A 163 -15.72 5.96 6.30
CA ARG A 163 -14.80 6.04 5.16
C ARG A 163 -14.03 4.74 4.96
N ILE A 164 -13.54 4.14 6.05
CA ILE A 164 -12.86 2.84 5.98
C ILE A 164 -13.86 1.77 5.50
N ALA A 165 -15.08 1.74 6.02
CA ALA A 165 -16.12 0.80 5.60
C ALA A 165 -16.42 0.90 4.10
N HIS A 166 -16.60 2.11 3.57
CA HIS A 166 -16.78 2.35 2.14
C HIS A 166 -15.61 1.85 1.30
N LEU A 167 -14.37 2.10 1.73
CA LEU A 167 -13.19 1.61 1.02
C LEU A 167 -13.05 0.08 1.08
N VAL A 168 -13.42 -0.55 2.20
CA VAL A 168 -13.45 -2.01 2.33
C VAL A 168 -14.52 -2.62 1.44
N LEU A 169 -15.71 -2.04 1.39
CA LEU A 169 -16.78 -2.48 0.48
C LEU A 169 -16.35 -2.34 -0.98
N ALA A 170 -15.80 -1.19 -1.38
CA ALA A 170 -15.30 -0.99 -2.74
C ALA A 170 -14.22 -2.02 -3.12
N LEU A 171 -13.29 -2.30 -2.20
CA LEU A 171 -12.26 -3.31 -2.37
C LEU A 171 -12.85 -4.73 -2.56
N ARG A 172 -13.86 -5.09 -1.77
CA ARG A 172 -14.50 -6.41 -1.85
C ARG A 172 -15.34 -6.59 -3.11
N THR A 173 -15.97 -5.51 -3.60
CA THR A 173 -16.74 -5.52 -4.85
C THR A 173 -15.83 -5.74 -6.06
N ASP A 174 -14.76 -4.96 -6.18
CA ASP A 174 -13.84 -5.03 -7.33
C ASP A 174 -12.43 -4.57 -6.93
N GLU A 175 -11.62 -5.50 -6.42
CA GLU A 175 -10.25 -5.23 -5.95
C GLU A 175 -9.36 -4.65 -7.06
N GLU A 176 -9.50 -5.16 -8.29
CA GLU A 176 -8.74 -4.67 -9.44
C GLU A 176 -9.21 -3.27 -9.85
N GLY A 177 -10.52 -3.04 -9.87
CA GLY A 177 -11.11 -1.72 -10.10
C GLY A 177 -10.65 -0.70 -9.07
N PHE A 178 -10.66 -1.08 -7.79
CA PHE A 178 -10.20 -0.24 -6.68
C PHE A 178 -8.73 0.19 -6.89
N ALA A 179 -7.86 -0.77 -7.21
CA ALA A 179 -6.44 -0.50 -7.50
C ALA A 179 -6.20 0.29 -8.80
N THR A 180 -7.19 0.34 -9.70
CA THR A 180 -7.17 1.11 -10.95
C THR A 180 -7.55 2.56 -10.70
N VAL A 181 -8.64 2.78 -9.98
CA VAL A 181 -9.19 4.11 -9.67
C VAL A 181 -8.29 4.85 -8.68
N ALA A 182 -7.82 4.15 -7.65
CA ALA A 182 -6.97 4.75 -6.63
C ALA A 182 -5.66 5.30 -7.21
N ASN A 183 -5.19 6.44 -6.69
CA ASN A 183 -3.94 7.03 -7.13
C ASN A 183 -2.76 6.27 -6.51
N LYS A 184 -1.85 5.77 -7.35
CA LYS A 184 -0.70 4.98 -6.91
C LYS A 184 0.40 5.92 -6.43
N ALA A 185 0.50 6.11 -5.13
CA ALA A 185 1.35 7.13 -4.52
C ALA A 185 2.81 6.70 -4.35
N PHE A 186 3.05 5.43 -4.06
CA PHE A 186 4.39 4.89 -3.79
C PHE A 186 4.44 3.36 -3.94
N SER A 187 5.59 2.81 -4.35
CA SER A 187 5.90 1.38 -4.22
C SER A 187 7.32 1.19 -3.72
N GLY A 188 7.50 0.40 -2.67
CA GLY A 188 8.83 0.16 -2.15
C GLY A 188 8.89 -0.84 -1.00
N ALA A 189 10.06 -0.91 -0.38
CA ALA A 189 10.32 -1.92 0.62
C ALA A 189 9.52 -1.67 1.92
N ALA A 190 8.91 -2.73 2.45
CA ALA A 190 8.02 -2.65 3.61
C ALA A 190 8.71 -2.13 4.89
N TRP A 191 10.04 -2.28 5.01
CA TRP A 191 10.80 -1.77 6.16
C TRP A 191 10.92 -0.24 6.14
N ARG A 192 11.05 0.40 4.96
CA ARG A 192 11.05 1.87 4.85
C ARG A 192 9.69 2.45 5.24
N VAL A 193 8.62 1.83 4.74
CA VAL A 193 7.24 2.14 5.13
C VAL A 193 7.07 2.01 6.65
N ARG A 194 7.51 0.89 7.25
CA ARG A 194 7.44 0.66 8.71
C ARG A 194 8.10 1.79 9.51
N ARG A 195 9.26 2.29 9.09
CA ARG A 195 9.98 3.36 9.79
C ARG A 195 9.23 4.69 9.79
N ARG A 196 8.50 4.97 8.70
CA ARG A 196 7.75 6.22 8.53
C ARG A 196 6.31 6.14 9.06
N LEU A 197 5.81 4.94 9.28
CA LEU A 197 4.50 4.69 9.86
C LEU A 197 4.47 5.07 11.35
N ALA A 198 3.34 5.63 11.80
CA ALA A 198 3.13 5.96 13.20
C ALA A 198 3.32 4.70 14.08
N PRO A 199 3.91 4.80 15.29
CA PRO A 199 4.19 3.64 16.13
C PRO A 199 2.97 2.73 16.35
N GLY A 200 1.78 3.31 16.61
CA GLY A 200 0.54 2.57 16.80
C GLY A 200 0.02 1.82 15.57
N GLN A 201 0.46 2.18 14.36
CA GLN A 201 0.06 1.54 13.11
C GLN A 201 0.98 0.38 12.70
N ARG A 202 2.18 0.29 13.28
CA ARG A 202 3.18 -0.74 12.96
C ARG A 202 2.69 -2.18 13.23
N PRO A 203 1.88 -2.46 14.26
CA PRO A 203 1.29 -3.79 14.47
C PRO A 203 0.43 -4.26 13.28
N ALA A 204 -0.35 -3.36 12.67
CA ALA A 204 -1.14 -3.70 11.48
C ALA A 204 -0.26 -4.09 10.29
N LEU A 205 0.84 -3.34 10.07
CA LEU A 205 1.81 -3.68 9.04
C LEU A 205 2.49 -5.04 9.32
N ALA A 206 2.79 -5.34 10.57
CA ALA A 206 3.35 -6.64 10.96
C ALA A 206 2.35 -7.78 10.68
N ALA A 207 1.09 -7.63 11.10
CA ALA A 207 0.02 -8.60 10.85
C ALA A 207 -0.20 -8.82 9.34
N GLY A 208 -0.31 -7.75 8.56
CA GLY A 208 -0.45 -7.82 7.10
C GLY A 208 0.73 -8.53 6.42
N ARG A 209 1.97 -8.33 6.91
CA ARG A 209 3.14 -9.04 6.40
C ARG A 209 3.12 -10.53 6.72
N VAL A 210 2.65 -10.93 7.89
CA VAL A 210 2.50 -12.35 8.26
C VAL A 210 1.49 -13.00 7.32
N GLN A 211 0.33 -12.39 7.13
CA GLN A 211 -0.70 -12.93 6.23
C GLN A 211 -0.24 -12.96 4.76
N ALA A 212 0.43 -11.91 4.28
CA ALA A 212 0.96 -11.89 2.92
C ALA A 212 2.04 -12.96 2.69
N ARG A 213 2.81 -13.32 3.72
CA ARG A 213 3.75 -14.45 3.65
C ARG A 213 3.01 -15.79 3.57
N GLN A 214 1.97 -15.99 4.38
CA GLN A 214 1.15 -17.20 4.35
C GLN A 214 0.50 -17.40 2.97
N GLN A 215 -0.06 -16.34 2.37
CA GLN A 215 -0.63 -16.39 1.01
C GLN A 215 0.37 -16.86 -0.06
N ARG A 216 1.66 -16.51 0.07
CA ARG A 216 2.70 -16.99 -0.85
C ARG A 216 2.92 -18.49 -0.72
N THR A 217 2.84 -19.01 0.50
CA THR A 217 3.02 -20.43 0.77
C THR A 217 1.86 -21.24 0.21
N THR A 218 0.62 -20.77 0.39
CA THR A 218 -0.59 -21.45 -0.11
C THR A 218 -0.75 -21.37 -1.64
N ALA A 219 -0.20 -20.34 -2.30
CA ALA A 219 -0.22 -20.24 -3.76
C ALA A 219 0.80 -21.16 -4.47
N ARG A 220 1.74 -21.75 -3.72
CA ARG A 220 2.87 -22.54 -4.26
C ARG A 220 2.55 -24.01 -4.65
N PRO A 221 1.59 -24.73 -4.03
CA PRO A 221 1.27 -26.10 -4.41
C PRO A 221 0.50 -26.21 -5.73
N TYR A 222 -0.35 -25.23 -6.06
CA TYR A 222 -1.23 -25.31 -7.25
C TYR A 222 -0.50 -25.11 -8.60
N LEU A 223 0.66 -24.46 -8.61
CA LEU A 223 1.45 -24.23 -9.84
C LEU A 223 2.37 -25.39 -10.22
N ARG A 224 2.39 -26.49 -9.46
CA ARG A 224 3.16 -27.71 -9.79
C ARG A 224 2.32 -28.85 -10.36
N ALA A 225 1.00 -28.73 -10.36
CA ALA A 225 0.11 -29.71 -10.98
C ALA A 225 -0.27 -29.26 -12.39
N THR A 226 0.72 -29.10 -13.27
CA THR A 226 0.44 -29.14 -14.71
C THR A 226 0.41 -30.62 -15.09
N PRO A 227 -0.74 -31.21 -15.47
CA PRO A 227 -0.73 -32.57 -15.97
C PRO A 227 0.14 -32.60 -17.23
N ARG A 228 1.17 -33.46 -17.23
CA ARG A 228 1.83 -33.86 -18.47
C ARG A 228 0.72 -34.40 -19.37
N ARG A 229 0.46 -33.73 -20.49
CA ARG A 229 -0.30 -34.32 -21.59
C ARG A 229 0.39 -35.63 -21.95
N GLN A 230 -0.33 -36.74 -21.78
CA GLN A 230 -0.03 -37.99 -22.46
C GLN A 230 -0.55 -37.90 -23.89
#